data_AF-A0A0F5MQF9-F1
#
_entry.id   AF-A0A0F5MQF9-F1
#
_cell.length_a   1.000
_cell.length_b   1.000
_cell.length_c   1.000
_cell.angle_alpha   90.00
_cell.angle_beta   90.00
_cell.angle_gamma   90.00
#
_symmetry.space_group_name_H-M   'P 1'
#
loop_
_entity.id
_entity.type
_entity.pdbx_description
1 polymer ?
#
loop_
_entity_poly.entity_id
_entity_poly.type
_entity_poly.pdbx_seq_one_letter_code
_entity_poly.pdbx_strand_id
1 'polypeptide(L)'
;HTVATIDAFAAALDGQGGPTEQELFSGADILGSAPLTVVEKSVDRSQQAWTTITDWERPILTVIGEMPARQAIGIITYSTLIHSWDLAVAIGKPIHFDEAEATLAEAVGSQLVPALRPQDLFGPEVAAGADATPTQRVVAFAGRNPL
;
A
#
# COMPACT_ATOMS: atom_id res chain seq x y z
N HIS A 1 -1.64 5.48 8.71
CA HIS A 1 -2.12 5.07 7.39
C HIS A 1 -1.63 3.67 7.02
N THR A 2 -0.35 3.44 6.69
CA THR A 2 0.17 2.12 6.24
C THR A 2 -0.25 0.93 7.09
N VAL A 3 -0.07 1.01 8.42
CA VAL A 3 -0.46 -0.07 9.34
C VAL A 3 -1.98 -0.31 9.33
N ALA A 4 -2.78 0.76 9.23
CA ALA A 4 -4.23 0.64 9.15
C ALA A 4 -4.65 -0.07 7.86
N THR A 5 -3.98 0.24 6.73
CA THR A 5 -4.20 -0.43 5.45
C THR A 5 -3.86 -1.92 5.53
N ILE A 6 -2.74 -2.28 6.16
CA ILE A 6 -2.32 -3.68 6.39
C ILE A 6 -3.40 -4.43 7.18
N ASP A 7 -3.87 -3.86 8.28
CA ASP A 7 -4.88 -4.48 9.14
C ASP A 7 -6.26 -4.57 8.46
N ALA A 8 -6.66 -3.55 7.71
CA ALA A 8 -7.95 -3.55 7.03
C ALA A 8 -8.03 -4.61 5.93
N PHE A 9 -6.93 -4.83 5.20
CA PHE A 9 -6.87 -5.90 4.20
C PHE A 9 -6.77 -7.29 4.85
N ALA A 10 -6.07 -7.43 5.99
CA ALA A 10 -6.06 -8.68 6.75
C ALA A 10 -7.46 -9.04 7.28
N ALA A 11 -8.21 -8.04 7.77
CA ALA A 11 -9.58 -8.20 8.26
C ALA A 11 -10.54 -8.75 7.20
N ALA A 12 -10.35 -8.36 5.93
CA ALA A 12 -11.13 -8.88 4.80
C ALA A 12 -10.94 -10.40 4.58
N LEU A 13 -9.84 -10.97 5.09
CA LEU A 13 -9.47 -12.37 4.90
C LEU A 13 -9.77 -13.24 6.11
N ASP A 14 -9.42 -12.76 7.30
CA ASP A 14 -9.60 -13.52 8.56
C ASP A 14 -10.99 -13.32 9.21
N GLY A 15 -11.77 -12.37 8.70
CA GLY A 15 -13.11 -12.04 9.20
C GLY A 15 -13.12 -11.45 10.61
N GLN A 16 -11.96 -11.10 11.17
CA GLN A 16 -11.84 -10.43 12.45
C GLN A 16 -11.99 -8.91 12.27
N GLY A 17 -12.19 -8.19 13.37
CA GLY A 17 -12.27 -6.74 13.35
C GLY A 17 -11.02 -6.08 12.76
N GLY A 18 -11.21 -4.97 12.06
CA GLY A 18 -10.13 -4.14 11.51
C GLY A 18 -10.61 -2.72 11.22
N PRO A 19 -9.69 -1.83 10.83
CA PRO A 19 -10.02 -0.44 10.51
C PRO A 19 -11.05 -0.32 9.38
N THR A 20 -12.00 0.58 9.55
CA THR A 20 -12.98 1.01 8.54
C THR A 20 -12.38 1.99 7.54
N GLU A 21 -13.02 2.18 6.38
CA GLU A 21 -12.56 3.13 5.35
C GLU A 21 -12.31 4.52 5.93
N GLN A 22 -13.22 5.02 6.76
CA GLN A 22 -13.09 6.30 7.45
C GLN A 22 -11.83 6.35 8.33
N GLU A 23 -11.52 5.28 9.06
CA GLU A 23 -10.36 5.22 9.95
C GLU A 23 -9.04 5.20 9.16
N LEU A 24 -8.97 4.54 8.00
CA LEU A 24 -7.76 4.53 7.14
C LEU A 24 -7.33 5.95 6.74
N PHE A 25 -8.29 6.82 6.47
CA PHE A 25 -8.06 8.18 5.94
C PHE A 25 -8.20 9.28 6.99
N SER A 26 -8.56 8.94 8.24
CA SER A 26 -8.76 9.90 9.32
C SER A 26 -7.47 10.59 9.80
N GLY A 27 -6.30 9.98 9.57
CA GLY A 27 -5.04 10.39 10.18
C GLY A 27 -4.96 10.10 11.69
N ALA A 28 -5.92 9.34 12.25
CA ALA A 28 -5.89 8.95 13.65
C ALA A 28 -4.64 8.12 13.99
N ASP A 29 -4.07 8.36 15.16
CA ASP A 29 -2.98 7.55 15.70
C ASP A 29 -3.52 6.22 16.19
N ILE A 30 -3.19 5.15 15.46
CA ILE A 30 -3.48 3.76 15.82
C ILE A 30 -2.28 3.04 16.44
N LEU A 31 -1.11 3.68 16.48
CA LEU A 31 0.13 3.08 16.95
C LEU A 31 0.31 3.27 18.47
N GLY A 32 -0.12 4.42 18.98
CA GLY A 32 -0.09 4.75 20.40
C GLY A 32 1.31 4.66 21.01
N SER A 33 1.40 4.24 22.28
CA SER A 33 2.65 4.26 23.06
C SER A 33 3.66 3.15 22.73
N ALA A 34 3.28 2.15 21.93
CA ALA A 34 4.12 0.99 21.59
C ALA A 34 4.14 0.72 20.08
N PRO A 35 4.61 1.68 19.25
CA PRO A 35 4.42 1.65 17.80
C PRO A 35 5.06 0.43 17.12
N LEU A 36 6.26 0.01 17.57
CA LEU A 36 6.94 -1.17 17.00
C LEU A 36 6.12 -2.44 17.22
N THR A 37 5.63 -2.66 18.45
CA THR A 37 4.81 -3.83 18.77
C THR A 37 3.49 -3.85 18.00
N VAL A 38 2.90 -2.68 17.73
CA VAL A 38 1.70 -2.60 16.89
C VAL A 38 2.03 -3.00 15.45
N VAL A 39 3.10 -2.44 14.87
CA VAL A 39 3.55 -2.78 13.51
C VAL A 39 3.82 -4.27 13.37
N GLU A 40 4.59 -4.86 14.30
CA GLU A 40 4.93 -6.29 14.28
C GLU A 40 3.66 -7.16 14.29
N LYS A 41 2.70 -6.86 15.17
CA LYS A 41 1.43 -7.60 15.24
C LYS A 41 0.60 -7.49 13.96
N SER A 42 0.50 -6.30 13.38
CA SER A 42 -0.27 -6.08 12.15
C SER A 42 0.36 -6.81 10.96
N VAL A 43 1.71 -6.80 10.88
CA VAL A 43 2.45 -7.54 9.85
C VAL A 43 2.27 -9.05 10.03
N ASP A 44 2.45 -9.58 11.24
CA ASP A 44 2.28 -11.00 11.53
C ASP A 44 0.87 -11.50 11.21
N ARG A 45 -0.16 -10.73 11.62
CA ARG A 45 -1.56 -11.02 11.31
C ARG A 45 -1.79 -11.04 9.80
N SER A 46 -1.32 -10.02 9.09
CA SER A 46 -1.48 -9.92 7.64
C SER A 46 -0.84 -11.11 6.93
N GLN A 47 0.40 -11.44 7.28
CA GLN A 47 1.08 -12.60 6.73
C GLN A 47 0.29 -13.90 6.96
N GLN A 48 -0.19 -14.14 8.18
CA GLN A 48 -1.02 -15.31 8.49
C GLN A 48 -2.31 -15.33 7.67
N ALA A 49 -3.01 -14.20 7.57
CA ALA A 49 -4.25 -14.09 6.81
C ALA A 49 -4.04 -14.39 5.31
N TRP A 50 -2.96 -13.89 4.71
CA TRP A 50 -2.66 -14.18 3.29
C TRP A 50 -2.30 -15.64 3.03
N THR A 51 -1.77 -16.38 4.01
CA THR A 51 -1.50 -17.83 3.83
C THR A 51 -2.77 -18.67 3.68
N THR A 52 -3.95 -18.15 4.03
CA THR A 52 -5.21 -18.89 3.89
C THR A 52 -5.77 -18.85 2.46
N ILE A 53 -5.21 -18.04 1.57
CA ILE A 53 -5.69 -17.90 0.19
C ILE A 53 -5.19 -19.07 -0.67
N THR A 54 -6.13 -19.87 -1.15
CA THR A 54 -5.87 -20.98 -2.09
C THR A 54 -6.40 -20.73 -3.49
N ASP A 55 -7.36 -19.81 -3.64
CA ASP A 55 -7.92 -19.36 -4.91
C ASP A 55 -7.72 -17.85 -5.04
N TRP A 56 -6.81 -17.46 -5.92
CA TRP A 56 -6.40 -16.08 -6.12
C TRP A 56 -7.37 -15.25 -6.98
N GLU A 57 -8.29 -15.90 -7.70
CA GLU A 57 -9.33 -15.21 -8.48
C GLU A 57 -10.62 -15.00 -7.67
N ARG A 58 -10.76 -15.70 -6.53
CA ARG A 58 -11.90 -15.55 -5.65
C ARG A 58 -12.07 -14.08 -5.22
N PRO A 59 -13.28 -13.51 -5.34
CA PRO A 59 -13.57 -12.19 -4.80
C PRO A 59 -13.44 -12.16 -3.27
N ILE A 60 -12.79 -11.12 -2.76
CA ILE A 60 -12.75 -10.77 -1.34
C ILE A 60 -13.37 -9.38 -1.16
N LEU A 61 -14.13 -9.20 -0.09
CA LEU A 61 -14.73 -7.91 0.24
C LEU A 61 -13.73 -7.08 1.06
N THR A 62 -12.99 -6.19 0.40
CA THR A 62 -12.04 -5.29 1.05
C THR A 62 -12.71 -4.00 1.53
N VAL A 63 -11.97 -3.21 2.31
CA VAL A 63 -12.40 -1.89 2.78
C VAL A 63 -12.65 -0.88 1.65
N ILE A 64 -12.12 -1.11 0.44
CA ILE A 64 -12.31 -0.26 -0.74
C ILE A 64 -13.13 -0.94 -1.85
N GLY A 65 -13.84 -2.03 -1.51
CA GLY A 65 -14.72 -2.75 -2.42
C GLY A 65 -14.36 -4.22 -2.65
N GLU A 66 -15.22 -4.92 -3.38
CA GLU A 66 -15.03 -6.32 -3.75
C GLU A 66 -14.08 -6.46 -4.93
N MET A 67 -13.08 -7.34 -4.81
CA MET A 67 -12.08 -7.59 -5.88
C MET A 67 -11.44 -8.98 -5.74
N PRO A 68 -10.84 -9.54 -6.80
CA PRO A 68 -10.05 -10.77 -6.71
C PRO A 68 -8.92 -10.68 -5.68
N ALA A 69 -8.65 -11.76 -4.95
CA ALA A 69 -7.58 -11.79 -3.94
C ALA A 69 -6.20 -11.37 -4.50
N ARG A 70 -5.87 -11.75 -5.75
CA ARG A 70 -4.64 -11.31 -6.43
C ARG A 70 -4.53 -9.79 -6.60
N GLN A 71 -5.65 -9.12 -6.81
CA GLN A 71 -5.69 -7.67 -6.97
C GLN A 71 -5.46 -7.01 -5.61
N ALA A 72 -6.13 -7.51 -4.58
CA ALA A 72 -6.01 -6.99 -3.22
C ALA A 72 -4.58 -7.11 -2.66
N ILE A 73 -3.91 -8.26 -2.84
CA ILE A 73 -2.50 -8.41 -2.40
C ILE A 73 -1.58 -7.46 -3.17
N GLY A 74 -1.85 -7.23 -4.46
CA GLY A 74 -1.12 -6.26 -5.28
C GLY A 74 -1.27 -4.83 -4.74
N ILE A 75 -2.49 -4.42 -4.39
CA ILE A 75 -2.77 -3.09 -3.83
C ILE A 75 -2.07 -2.88 -2.48
N ILE A 76 -2.14 -3.84 -1.56
CA ILE A 76 -1.47 -3.70 -0.25
C ILE A 76 0.06 -3.70 -0.40
N THR A 77 0.61 -4.47 -1.33
CA THR A 77 2.04 -4.46 -1.65
C THR A 77 2.45 -3.11 -2.22
N TYR A 78 1.71 -2.58 -3.20
CA TYR A 78 1.94 -1.25 -3.77
C TYR A 78 1.89 -0.15 -2.70
N SER A 79 0.85 -0.13 -1.86
CA SER A 79 0.71 0.84 -0.77
C SER A 79 1.90 0.77 0.19
N THR A 80 2.33 -0.46 0.54
CA THR A 80 3.49 -0.67 1.42
C THR A 80 4.79 -0.16 0.80
N LEU A 81 5.04 -0.41 -0.49
CA LEU A 81 6.22 0.09 -1.19
C LEU A 81 6.27 1.62 -1.21
N ILE A 82 5.18 2.27 -1.61
CA ILE A 82 5.08 3.73 -1.67
C ILE A 82 5.32 4.36 -0.30
N HIS A 83 4.66 3.85 0.74
CA HIS A 83 4.80 4.43 2.07
C HIS A 83 6.12 4.07 2.77
N SER A 84 6.74 2.95 2.40
CA SER A 84 8.11 2.64 2.83
C SER A 84 9.09 3.66 2.25
N TRP A 85 8.90 4.05 0.99
CA TRP A 85 9.66 5.13 0.37
C TRP A 85 9.38 6.49 1.04
N ASP A 86 8.10 6.82 1.30
CA ASP A 86 7.72 8.07 1.99
C ASP A 86 8.44 8.19 3.36
N LEU A 87 8.45 7.10 4.15
CA LEU A 87 9.11 7.05 5.45
C LEU A 87 10.64 7.13 5.33
N ALA A 88 11.22 6.36 4.40
CA ALA A 88 12.65 6.33 4.13
C ALA A 88 13.19 7.72 3.77
N VAL A 89 12.48 8.45 2.91
CA VAL A 89 12.78 9.84 2.56
C VAL A 89 12.67 10.76 3.77
N ALA A 90 11.59 10.66 4.55
CA ALA A 90 11.36 11.51 5.72
C ALA A 90 12.47 11.39 6.78
N ILE A 91 13.12 10.23 6.90
CA ILE A 91 14.23 10.00 7.83
C ILE A 91 15.62 10.19 7.19
N GLY A 92 15.69 10.69 5.95
CA GLY A 92 16.95 10.96 5.25
C GLY A 92 17.71 9.69 4.82
N LYS A 93 17.01 8.57 4.63
CA LYS A 93 17.56 7.29 4.19
C LYS A 93 16.80 6.75 2.98
N PRO A 94 16.85 7.43 1.82
CA PRO A 94 16.10 7.00 0.64
C PRO A 94 16.47 5.56 0.25
N ILE A 95 15.47 4.80 -0.17
CA ILE A 95 15.60 3.42 -0.62
C ILE A 95 15.36 3.34 -2.13
N HIS A 96 15.91 2.29 -2.74
CA HIS A 96 15.63 1.92 -4.12
C HIS A 96 14.83 0.63 -4.14
N PHE A 97 13.79 0.59 -4.96
CA PHE A 97 13.08 -0.62 -5.32
C PHE A 97 13.97 -1.47 -6.22
N ASP A 98 13.94 -2.77 -6.00
CA ASP A 98 14.51 -3.70 -6.97
C ASP A 98 13.64 -3.78 -8.24
N GLU A 99 14.11 -4.54 -9.23
CA GLU A 99 13.40 -4.68 -10.51
C GLU A 99 12.00 -5.32 -10.35
N ALA A 100 11.85 -6.28 -9.44
CA ALA A 100 10.59 -6.99 -9.24
C ALA A 100 9.57 -6.11 -8.50
N GLU A 101 10.01 -5.39 -7.46
CA GLU A 101 9.22 -4.41 -6.72
C GLU A 101 8.75 -3.29 -7.64
N ALA A 102 9.65 -2.72 -8.44
CA ALA A 102 9.30 -1.65 -9.37
C ALA A 102 8.33 -2.14 -10.46
N THR A 103 8.58 -3.31 -11.06
CA THR A 103 7.69 -3.90 -12.07
C THR A 103 6.29 -4.13 -11.51
N LEU A 104 6.18 -4.70 -10.31
CA LEU A 104 4.89 -4.89 -9.63
C LEU A 104 4.22 -3.55 -9.37
N ALA A 105 4.96 -2.57 -8.87
CA ALA A 105 4.40 -1.28 -8.50
C ALA A 105 3.93 -0.48 -9.73
N GLU A 106 4.66 -0.52 -10.85
CA GLU A 106 4.24 0.05 -12.13
C GLU A 106 2.94 -0.63 -12.63
N ALA A 107 2.88 -1.97 -12.61
CA ALA A 107 1.72 -2.73 -13.07
C ALA A 107 0.46 -2.47 -12.22
N VAL A 108 0.58 -2.48 -10.89
CA VAL A 108 -0.54 -2.17 -9.98
C VAL A 108 -0.91 -0.69 -10.06
N GLY A 109 0.08 0.19 -10.02
CA GLY A 109 -0.11 1.63 -10.08
C GLY A 109 -0.88 2.06 -11.32
N SER A 110 -0.53 1.54 -12.50
CA SER A 110 -1.19 1.89 -13.78
C SER A 110 -2.70 1.62 -13.79
N GLN A 111 -3.17 0.66 -12.99
CA GLN A 111 -4.58 0.33 -12.84
C GLN A 111 -5.24 1.10 -11.69
N LEU A 112 -4.51 1.29 -10.58
CA LEU A 112 -5.04 1.85 -9.34
C LEU A 112 -5.07 3.38 -9.34
N VAL A 113 -3.94 4.02 -9.66
CA VAL A 113 -3.75 5.46 -9.47
C VAL A 113 -4.72 6.30 -10.32
N PRO A 114 -4.99 5.99 -11.61
CA PRO A 114 -5.94 6.78 -12.39
C PRO A 114 -7.35 6.82 -11.81
N ALA A 115 -7.80 5.74 -11.17
CA ALA A 115 -9.13 5.65 -10.57
C ALA A 115 -9.22 6.36 -9.21
N LEU A 116 -8.10 6.40 -8.46
CA LEU A 116 -8.04 7.00 -7.12
C LEU A 116 -7.61 8.47 -7.11
N ARG A 117 -6.94 8.95 -8.16
CA ARG A 117 -6.52 10.36 -8.27
C ARG A 117 -7.68 11.36 -8.24
N PRO A 118 -8.83 11.14 -8.93
CA PRO A 118 -9.99 12.04 -8.83
C PRO A 118 -10.64 12.11 -7.43
N GLN A 119 -10.25 11.21 -6.53
CA GLN A 119 -10.72 11.15 -5.15
C GLN A 119 -9.73 11.79 -4.17
N ASP A 120 -8.73 12.53 -4.69
CA ASP A 120 -7.66 13.19 -3.92
C ASP A 120 -6.79 12.22 -3.08
N LEU A 121 -6.82 10.92 -3.38
CA LEU A 121 -5.99 9.91 -2.72
C LEU A 121 -4.56 9.84 -3.28
N PHE A 122 -4.33 10.40 -4.47
CA PHE A 122 -3.01 10.56 -5.08
C PHE A 122 -2.83 12.00 -5.56
N GLY A 123 -1.62 12.53 -5.35
CA GLY A 123 -1.24 13.82 -5.91
C GLY A 123 -1.16 13.81 -7.44
N PRO A 124 -1.04 14.99 -8.07
CA PRO A 124 -0.72 15.09 -9.49
C PRO A 124 0.57 14.33 -9.81
N GLU A 125 0.58 13.60 -10.93
CA GLU A 125 1.79 12.95 -11.41
C GLU A 125 2.92 13.97 -11.65
N VAL A 126 4.13 13.60 -11.26
CA VAL A 126 5.34 14.40 -11.45
C VAL A 126 6.13 13.84 -12.63
N ALA A 127 6.73 14.71 -13.44
CA ALA A 127 7.59 14.27 -14.54
C ALA A 127 8.92 13.73 -14.00
N ALA A 128 9.19 12.43 -14.19
CA ALA A 128 10.39 11.78 -13.67
C ALA A 128 11.68 12.04 -14.51
N GLY A 129 11.54 12.51 -15.75
CA GLY A 129 12.65 12.63 -16.70
C GLY A 129 12.98 11.30 -17.40
N ALA A 130 13.72 11.35 -18.51
CA ALA A 130 14.01 10.17 -19.34
C ALA A 130 14.97 9.16 -18.66
N ASP A 131 15.88 9.65 -17.82
CA ASP A 131 16.89 8.86 -17.12
C ASP A 131 16.43 8.41 -15.72
N ALA A 132 15.12 8.52 -15.44
CA ALA A 132 14.55 8.16 -14.15
C ALA A 132 14.78 6.68 -13.82
N THR A 133 15.28 6.43 -12.62
CA THR A 133 15.32 5.09 -12.03
C THR A 133 13.91 4.51 -11.88
N PRO A 134 13.75 3.18 -11.81
CA PRO A 134 12.44 2.56 -11.61
C PRO A 134 11.68 3.10 -10.39
N THR A 135 12.38 3.29 -9.27
CA THR A 135 11.80 3.91 -8.07
C THR A 135 11.29 5.31 -8.35
N GLN A 136 12.10 6.16 -9.01
CA GLN A 136 11.72 7.53 -9.33
C GLN A 136 10.46 7.57 -10.22
N ARG A 137 10.35 6.68 -11.21
CA ARG A 137 9.13 6.60 -12.04
C ARG A 137 7.90 6.21 -11.22
N VAL A 138 8.00 5.18 -10.38
CA VAL A 138 6.88 4.71 -9.56
C VAL A 138 6.39 5.80 -8.60
N VAL A 139 7.29 6.46 -7.88
CA VAL A 139 6.90 7.47 -6.89
C VAL A 139 6.41 8.75 -7.56
N ALA A 140 7.00 9.14 -8.69
CA ALA A 140 6.56 10.28 -9.48
C ALA A 140 5.15 10.06 -10.07
N PHE A 141 4.87 8.85 -10.56
CA PHE A 141 3.53 8.46 -11.02
C PHE A 141 2.49 8.52 -9.88
N ALA A 142 2.90 8.14 -8.67
CA ALA A 142 2.10 8.26 -7.44
C ALA A 142 1.99 9.71 -6.91
N GLY A 143 2.57 10.70 -7.61
CA GLY A 143 2.52 12.11 -7.27
C GLY A 143 3.48 12.57 -6.17
N ARG A 144 4.51 11.79 -5.88
CA ARG A 144 5.63 12.21 -5.02
C ARG A 144 6.68 12.92 -5.84
N ASN A 145 7.46 13.80 -5.21
CA ASN A 145 8.63 14.38 -5.84
C ASN A 145 9.80 13.39 -5.77
N PRO A 146 10.28 12.84 -6.90
CA PRO A 146 11.44 11.95 -6.90
C PRO A 146 12.69 12.69 -6.39
N LEU A 147 13.43 12.06 -5.46
CA LEU A 147 14.76 12.51 -5.03
C LEU A 147 15.85 12.02 -5.98
#